data_AF-A0A2V8MU54-F1
#
_entry.id   AF-A0A2V8MU54-F1
#
_cell.length_a   1.000
_cell.length_b   1.000
_cell.length_c   1.000
_cell.angle_alpha   90.00
_cell.angle_beta   90.00
_cell.angle_gamma   90.00
#
_symmetry.space_group_name_H-M   'P 1'
#
loop_
_entity.id
_entity.type
_entity.pdbx_description
1 polymer ?
#
loop_
_entity_poly.entity_id
_entity_poly.type
_entity_poly.pdbx_seq_one_letter_code
_entity_poly.pdbx_strand_id
1 'polypeptide(L)'
;IVQSTSKIQMAFTFANAARTIHLDKVEGPPDDTYMGHSVGHWEGDTLVVDVTGFNGKNWFDRAGNFHSASLHLVERLTPITADAIRYEVTIEDPEVFTRPWRIAMPLYRRLEPNIQLIEYPCIEFAEEFLYGHVRKNQLVKRWEGETMIIDITRKVPPGDRFFEWYRK
;
A
#
# COMPACT_ATOMS: atom_id res chain seq x y z
N ILE A 1 8.72 -4.61 10.32
CA ILE A 1 10.03 -4.25 9.74
C ILE A 1 11.04 -5.24 10.29
N VAL A 2 11.83 -5.88 9.44
CA VAL A 2 12.89 -6.81 9.83
C VAL A 2 14.18 -6.27 9.21
N GLN A 3 15.22 -6.11 10.03
CA GLN A 3 16.51 -5.60 9.59
C GLN A 3 17.57 -6.70 9.67
N SER A 4 18.34 -6.82 8.60
CA SER A 4 19.56 -7.61 8.53
C SER A 4 20.76 -6.67 8.32
N THR A 5 21.95 -7.23 8.21
CA THR A 5 23.18 -6.45 7.96
C THR A 5 23.19 -5.77 6.59
N SER A 6 22.57 -6.37 5.57
CA SER A 6 22.60 -5.88 4.17
C SER A 6 21.24 -5.44 3.62
N LYS A 7 20.14 -5.73 4.33
CA LYS A 7 18.78 -5.44 3.87
C LYS A 7 17.83 -5.09 5.01
N ILE A 8 16.87 -4.21 4.73
CA ILE A 8 15.70 -3.95 5.56
C ILE A 8 14.46 -4.41 4.78
N GLN A 9 13.63 -5.22 5.42
CA GLN A 9 12.35 -5.69 4.88
C GLN A 9 11.19 -5.00 5.58
N MET A 10 10.28 -4.45 4.80
CA MET A 10 9.04 -3.83 5.25
C MET A 10 7.85 -4.58 4.65
N ALA A 11 6.88 -4.90 5.49
CA ALA A 11 5.61 -5.48 5.08
C ALA A 11 4.49 -4.52 5.49
N PHE A 12 3.54 -4.34 4.60
CA PHE A 12 2.40 -3.46 4.77
C PHE A 12 1.12 -4.28 4.82
N THR A 13 0.13 -3.82 5.58
CA THR A 13 -1.20 -4.44 5.59
C THR A 13 -1.87 -4.31 4.21
N PHE A 14 -1.75 -3.12 3.61
CA PHE A 14 -2.40 -2.78 2.35
C PHE A 14 -1.82 -3.55 1.16
N ALA A 15 -2.70 -4.19 0.39
CA ALA A 15 -2.39 -4.88 -0.87
C ALA A 15 -1.30 -5.96 -0.75
N ASN A 16 -1.07 -6.51 0.44
CA ASN A 16 0.04 -7.44 0.74
C ASN A 16 1.39 -6.91 0.23
N ALA A 17 1.56 -5.58 0.20
CA ALA A 17 2.77 -4.97 -0.32
C ALA A 17 3.94 -5.29 0.60
N ALA A 18 5.08 -5.57 -0.03
CA ALA A 18 6.36 -5.71 0.63
C ALA A 18 7.38 -4.82 -0.07
N ARG A 19 8.34 -4.32 0.72
CA ARG A 19 9.43 -3.49 0.23
C ARG A 19 10.74 -3.96 0.83
N THR A 20 11.72 -4.17 -0.03
CA THR A 20 13.11 -4.42 0.36
C THR A 20 13.91 -3.15 0.15
N ILE A 21 14.64 -2.71 1.18
CA ILE A 21 15.66 -1.66 1.08
C ILE A 21 17.01 -2.36 1.17
N HIS A 22 17.83 -2.21 0.14
CA HIS A 22 19.18 -2.74 0.08
C HIS A 22 20.15 -1.74 0.72
N LEU A 23 21.00 -2.19 1.64
CA LEU A 23 22.03 -1.34 2.28
C LEU A 23 23.38 -1.40 1.56
N ASP A 24 23.54 -2.38 0.66
CA ASP A 24 24.65 -2.47 -0.27
C ASP A 24 24.19 -2.01 -1.65
N LYS A 25 25.13 -1.52 -2.47
CA LYS A 25 24.85 -1.23 -3.87
C LYS A 25 24.53 -2.54 -4.59
N VAL A 26 23.31 -2.65 -5.10
CA VAL A 26 22.84 -3.80 -5.86
C VAL A 26 22.21 -3.32 -7.15
N GLU A 27 22.37 -4.11 -8.22
CA GLU A 27 21.62 -3.89 -9.45
C GLU A 27 20.11 -3.99 -9.19
N GLY A 28 19.35 -3.19 -9.92
CA GLY A 28 17.90 -3.19 -9.84
C GLY A 28 17.28 -4.50 -10.34
N PRO A 29 15.99 -4.71 -10.08
CA PRO A 29 15.24 -5.79 -10.72
C PRO A 29 15.28 -5.66 -12.25
N PRO A 30 15.10 -6.77 -12.99
CA PRO A 30 15.15 -6.76 -14.46
C PRO A 30 14.01 -5.93 -15.09
N ASP A 31 12.93 -5.71 -14.34
CA ASP A 31 11.77 -4.93 -14.73
C ASP A 31 11.39 -3.93 -13.62
N ASP A 32 10.76 -2.82 -14.01
CA ASP A 32 10.21 -1.85 -13.09
C ASP A 32 9.09 -2.44 -12.22
N THR A 33 8.99 -1.98 -10.97
CA THR A 33 8.08 -2.55 -9.97
C THR A 33 7.10 -1.52 -9.42
N TYR A 34 6.05 -2.00 -8.74
CA TYR A 34 5.06 -1.11 -8.11
C TYR A 34 5.64 -0.29 -6.94
N MET A 35 6.62 -0.83 -6.22
CA MET A 35 7.23 -0.19 -5.04
C MET A 35 8.61 0.42 -5.33
N GLY A 36 9.03 0.38 -6.59
CA GLY A 36 10.38 0.78 -7.01
C GLY A 36 11.49 -0.13 -6.46
N HIS A 37 12.72 0.18 -6.85
CA HIS A 37 13.97 -0.36 -6.35
C HIS A 37 14.54 0.57 -5.31
N SER A 38 14.76 0.08 -4.08
CA SER A 38 15.22 0.91 -2.96
C SER A 38 16.65 0.58 -2.56
N VAL A 39 17.53 1.57 -2.64
CA VAL A 39 18.92 1.48 -2.15
C VAL A 39 19.13 2.54 -1.08
N GLY A 40 19.56 2.12 0.09
CA GLY A 40 19.74 3.01 1.23
C GLY A 40 21.14 2.98 1.82
N HIS A 41 21.47 4.05 2.52
CA HIS A 41 22.70 4.20 3.29
C HIS A 41 22.40 4.98 4.57
N TRP A 42 23.31 4.88 5.53
CA TRP A 42 23.20 5.61 6.79
C TRP A 42 23.98 6.92 6.74
N GLU A 43 23.32 8.02 7.09
CA GLU A 43 23.92 9.32 7.38
C GLU A 43 23.74 9.61 8.87
N GLY A 44 24.74 9.22 9.68
CA GLY A 44 24.60 9.24 11.14
C GLY A 44 23.50 8.27 11.60
N ASP A 45 22.45 8.80 12.19
CA ASP A 45 21.27 8.05 12.65
C ASP A 45 20.13 8.00 11.61
N THR A 46 20.30 8.66 10.47
CA THR A 46 19.27 8.79 9.44
C THR A 46 19.49 7.76 8.34
N LEU A 47 18.49 6.94 8.07
CA LEU A 47 18.47 6.09 6.89
C LEU A 47 18.00 6.93 5.71
N VAL A 48 18.88 7.14 4.73
CA VAL A 48 18.56 7.77 3.46
C VAL A 48 18.29 6.67 2.45
N VAL A 49 17.21 6.78 1.69
CA VAL A 49 16.81 5.77 0.71
C VAL A 49 16.52 6.43 -0.62
N ASP A 50 17.26 6.01 -1.64
CA ASP A 50 17.04 6.36 -3.04
C ASP A 50 16.11 5.31 -3.67
N VAL A 51 15.03 5.76 -4.30
CA VAL A 51 14.02 4.89 -4.90
C VAL A 51 13.77 5.27 -6.35
N THR A 52 13.99 4.30 -7.23
CA THR A 52 13.83 4.42 -8.70
C THR A 52 13.10 3.20 -9.26
N GLY A 53 12.94 3.06 -10.58
CA GLY A 53 12.43 1.83 -11.21
C GLY A 53 10.96 1.55 -10.89
N PHE A 54 10.13 2.60 -10.90
CA PHE A 54 8.69 2.48 -10.74
C PHE A 54 8.03 2.11 -12.07
N ASN A 55 7.00 1.27 -12.05
CA ASN A 55 6.31 0.86 -13.27
C ASN A 55 5.23 1.84 -13.75
N GLY A 56 4.90 2.88 -12.97
CA GLY A 56 3.89 3.90 -13.29
C GLY A 56 2.44 3.40 -13.35
N LYS A 57 2.14 2.22 -12.78
CA LYS A 57 0.80 1.58 -12.87
C LYS A 57 -0.06 1.73 -11.62
N ASN A 58 0.46 2.32 -10.55
CA ASN A 58 -0.29 2.62 -9.34
C ASN A 58 -0.60 4.12 -9.23
N TRP A 59 -1.57 4.45 -8.38
CA TRP A 59 -1.83 5.84 -8.00
C TRP A 59 -0.70 6.38 -7.13
N PHE A 60 -0.43 7.68 -7.28
CA PHE A 60 0.54 8.42 -6.48
C PHE A 60 0.06 8.61 -5.04
N ASP A 61 -1.23 8.91 -4.88
CA ASP A 61 -1.86 9.07 -3.58
C ASP A 61 -3.31 8.58 -3.58
N ARG A 62 -3.97 8.70 -2.43
CA ARG A 62 -5.36 8.27 -2.24
C ARG A 62 -6.39 9.19 -2.91
N ALA A 63 -6.00 10.36 -3.40
CA ALA A 63 -6.88 11.28 -4.12
C ALA A 63 -6.98 10.95 -5.62
N GLY A 64 -6.21 9.96 -6.10
CA GLY A 64 -6.18 9.58 -7.51
C GLY A 64 -5.23 10.43 -8.35
N ASN A 65 -4.29 11.13 -7.70
CA ASN A 65 -3.17 11.72 -8.42
C ASN A 65 -2.28 10.60 -8.98
N PHE A 66 -1.50 10.91 -10.03
CA PHE A 66 -0.67 9.93 -10.72
C PHE A 66 0.81 10.34 -10.74
N HIS A 67 1.66 9.39 -11.08
CA HIS A 67 3.09 9.57 -11.35
C HIS A 67 3.46 8.74 -12.59
N SER A 68 4.57 9.07 -13.23
CA SER A 68 5.15 8.31 -14.34
C SER A 68 6.08 7.21 -13.83
N ALA A 69 6.67 6.45 -14.76
CA ALA A 69 7.77 5.53 -14.45
C ALA A 69 9.07 6.27 -14.08
N SER A 70 9.17 7.55 -14.45
CA SER A 70 10.31 8.43 -14.15
C SER A 70 10.27 9.02 -12.74
N LEU A 71 9.38 8.55 -11.87
CA LEU A 71 9.33 8.93 -10.46
C LEU A 71 10.65 8.55 -9.77
N HIS A 72 11.24 9.51 -9.07
CA HIS A 72 12.41 9.34 -8.21
C HIS A 72 12.09 9.89 -6.82
N LEU A 73 12.32 9.06 -5.80
CA LEU A 73 12.14 9.45 -4.41
C LEU A 73 13.46 9.39 -3.67
N VAL A 74 13.73 10.43 -2.87
CA VAL A 74 14.79 10.41 -1.87
C VAL A 74 14.15 10.56 -0.51
N GLU A 75 14.03 9.44 0.19
CA GLU A 75 13.44 9.34 1.52
C GLU A 75 14.51 9.48 2.61
N ARG A 76 14.14 10.06 3.74
CA ARG A 76 14.94 10.15 4.95
C ARG A 76 14.11 9.68 6.12
N LEU A 77 14.60 8.67 6.83
CA LEU A 77 13.97 8.11 8.02
C LEU A 77 14.90 8.37 9.21
N THR A 78 14.56 9.37 10.02
CA THR A 78 15.35 9.77 11.20
C THR A 78 14.59 9.39 12.47
N PRO A 79 15.13 8.53 13.34
CA PRO A 79 14.54 8.27 14.65
C PRO A 79 14.40 9.57 15.45
N ILE A 80 13.21 9.85 15.99
CA ILE A 80 12.99 11.01 16.89
C ILE A 80 12.76 10.57 18.33
N THR A 81 12.17 9.39 18.54
CA THR A 81 12.05 8.70 19.83
C THR A 81 12.13 7.19 19.60
N ALA A 82 12.05 6.39 20.67
CA ALA A 82 11.93 4.94 20.54
C ALA A 82 10.65 4.47 19.81
N ASP A 83 9.66 5.37 19.68
CA ASP A 83 8.32 5.06 19.17
C ASP A 83 7.94 5.88 17.93
N ALA A 84 8.83 6.74 17.45
CA ALA A 84 8.51 7.62 16.34
C ALA A 84 9.72 7.89 15.45
N ILE A 85 9.45 8.01 14.15
CA ILE A 85 10.41 8.32 13.10
C ILE A 85 9.93 9.59 12.38
N ARG A 86 10.83 10.55 12.16
CA ARG A 86 10.61 11.63 11.21
C ARG A 86 10.83 11.07 9.81
N TYR A 87 9.76 11.04 9.02
CA TYR A 87 9.82 10.69 7.61
C TYR A 87 9.79 11.96 6.78
N GLU A 88 10.78 12.12 5.92
CA GLU A 88 10.86 13.19 4.93
C GLU A 88 11.11 12.55 3.57
N VAL A 89 10.51 13.08 2.51
CA VAL A 89 10.78 12.61 1.15
C VAL A 89 10.82 13.77 0.19
N THR A 90 11.83 13.76 -0.68
CA THR A 90 11.88 14.59 -1.89
C THR A 90 11.31 13.77 -3.03
N ILE A 91 10.38 14.37 -3.77
CA ILE A 91 9.62 13.74 -4.84
C ILE A 91 9.96 14.45 -6.14
N GLU A 92 10.46 13.70 -7.12
CA GLU A 92 10.84 14.20 -8.43
C GLU A 92 10.20 13.34 -9.51
N ASP A 93 9.50 13.98 -10.46
CA ASP A 93 8.95 13.31 -11.63
C ASP A 93 8.87 14.35 -12.76
N PRO A 94 9.83 14.37 -13.69
CA PRO A 94 9.90 15.40 -14.72
C PRO A 94 8.76 15.31 -15.75
N GLU A 95 8.05 14.18 -15.83
CA GLU A 95 6.93 13.98 -16.75
C GLU A 95 5.61 14.49 -16.18
N VAL A 96 5.50 14.58 -14.85
CA VAL A 96 4.25 14.91 -14.15
C VAL A 96 4.34 16.20 -13.34
N PHE A 97 5.44 16.44 -12.63
CA PHE A 97 5.60 17.58 -11.74
C PHE A 97 6.47 18.68 -12.38
N THR A 98 6.07 19.93 -12.16
CA THR A 98 6.81 21.10 -12.70
C THR A 98 8.13 21.38 -11.97
N ARG A 99 8.31 20.83 -10.76
CA ARG A 99 9.53 20.93 -9.95
C ARG A 99 9.54 19.87 -8.85
N PRO A 100 10.73 19.51 -8.33
CA PRO A 100 10.86 18.77 -7.09
C PRO A 100 10.13 19.43 -5.92
N TRP A 101 9.53 18.61 -5.06
CA TRP A 101 8.86 19.07 -3.85
C TRP A 101 9.03 18.06 -2.71
N ARG A 102 8.69 18.47 -1.48
CA ARG A 102 8.94 17.69 -0.27
C ARG A 102 7.71 17.58 0.61
N ILE A 103 7.60 16.46 1.31
CA ILE A 103 6.71 16.29 2.46
C ILE A 103 7.50 15.82 3.66
N ALA A 104 6.97 16.11 4.85
CA ALA A 104 7.53 15.67 6.11
C ALA A 104 6.39 15.31 7.08
N MET A 105 6.49 14.15 7.72
CA MET A 105 5.51 13.73 8.73
C MET A 105 6.15 12.79 9.76
N PRO A 106 5.68 12.80 11.01
CA PRO A 106 6.04 11.76 11.97
C PRO A 106 5.30 10.46 11.66
N LEU A 107 6.01 9.34 11.68
CA LEU A 107 5.46 7.99 11.66
C LEU A 107 5.53 7.42 13.09
N TYR A 108 4.39 6.94 13.59
CA TYR A 108 4.27 6.46 14.97
C TYR A 108 4.15 4.93 15.02
N ARG A 109 4.85 4.33 15.98
CA ARG A 109 4.67 2.92 16.32
C ARG A 109 3.28 2.70 16.91
N ARG A 110 2.61 1.63 16.48
CA ARG A 110 1.39 1.11 17.12
C ARG A 110 1.79 0.42 18.42
N LEU A 111 1.20 0.85 19.54
CA LEU A 111 1.57 0.42 20.90
C LEU A 111 0.52 -0.50 21.56
N GLU A 112 -0.57 -0.77 20.86
CA GLU A 112 -1.64 -1.61 21.38
C GLU A 112 -1.13 -3.04 21.66
N PRO A 113 -1.50 -3.65 22.81
CA PRO A 113 -1.14 -5.02 23.11
C PRO A 113 -1.61 -5.98 22.00
N ASN A 114 -0.75 -6.93 21.62
CA ASN A 114 -1.04 -7.94 20.59
C ASN A 114 -1.42 -7.35 19.22
N ILE A 115 -0.95 -6.15 18.87
CA ILE A 115 -1.16 -5.63 17.52
C ILE A 115 -0.57 -6.59 16.48
N GLN A 116 -1.39 -6.92 15.47
CA GLN A 116 -1.00 -7.77 14.35
C GLN A 116 -1.03 -6.99 13.05
N LEU A 117 -0.14 -7.35 12.14
CA LEU A 117 -0.23 -6.93 10.75
C LEU A 117 -1.34 -7.77 10.11
N ILE A 118 -2.53 -7.21 9.99
CA ILE A 118 -3.66 -7.88 9.35
C ILE A 118 -3.54 -7.81 7.84
N GLU A 119 -3.95 -8.86 7.15
CA GLU A 119 -4.09 -8.85 5.70
C GLU A 119 -5.15 -7.84 5.30
N TYR A 120 -4.89 -7.09 4.23
CA TYR A 120 -5.89 -6.25 3.56
C TYR A 120 -6.12 -6.81 2.16
N PRO A 121 -6.88 -7.91 2.06
CA PRO A 121 -7.06 -8.55 0.78
C PRO A 121 -8.17 -7.78 0.03
N CYS A 122 -7.78 -7.19 -1.11
CA CYS A 122 -8.69 -6.43 -1.97
C CYS A 122 -9.53 -7.37 -2.86
N ILE A 123 -9.07 -8.61 -3.03
CA ILE A 123 -9.65 -9.60 -3.95
C ILE A 123 -11.04 -10.01 -3.50
N GLU A 124 -11.33 -10.12 -2.21
CA GLU A 124 -12.63 -10.55 -1.68
C GLU A 124 -13.74 -9.57 -2.09
N PHE A 125 -13.42 -8.29 -2.28
CA PHE A 125 -14.35 -7.30 -2.81
C PHE A 125 -14.57 -7.44 -4.32
N ALA A 126 -13.58 -7.96 -5.05
CA ALA A 126 -13.63 -8.18 -6.49
C ALA A 126 -13.89 -9.66 -6.86
N GLU A 127 -14.01 -10.57 -5.89
CA GLU A 127 -14.01 -12.01 -6.12
C GLU A 127 -15.28 -12.41 -6.85
N GLU A 128 -16.42 -11.83 -6.48
CA GLU A 128 -17.67 -12.05 -7.23
C GLU A 128 -17.58 -11.47 -8.64
N PHE A 129 -16.86 -10.35 -8.82
CA PHE A 129 -16.66 -9.75 -10.15
C PHE A 129 -15.77 -10.60 -11.05
N LEU A 130 -14.64 -11.09 -10.54
CA LEU A 130 -13.65 -11.85 -11.31
C LEU A 130 -14.03 -13.33 -11.46
N TYR A 131 -14.55 -13.94 -10.39
CA TYR A 131 -14.71 -15.38 -10.24
C TYR A 131 -16.12 -15.82 -9.85
N GLY A 132 -17.09 -14.91 -9.74
CA GLY A 132 -18.48 -15.25 -9.40
C GLY A 132 -19.05 -16.37 -10.28
N HIS A 133 -18.73 -16.35 -11.58
CA HIS A 133 -19.16 -17.34 -12.56
C HIS A 133 -18.61 -18.77 -12.34
N VAL A 134 -17.51 -18.94 -11.58
CA VAL A 134 -16.98 -20.28 -11.24
C VAL A 134 -17.42 -20.77 -9.85
N ARG A 135 -18.19 -19.97 -9.09
CA ARG A 135 -18.72 -20.41 -7.79
C ARG A 135 -19.70 -21.56 -7.98
N LYS A 136 -19.61 -22.56 -7.11
CA LYS A 136 -20.62 -23.64 -7.00
C LYS A 136 -22.04 -23.09 -6.80
N ASN A 137 -22.16 -22.02 -6.02
CA ASN A 137 -23.38 -21.25 -5.82
C ASN A 137 -23.12 -19.81 -6.26
N GLN A 138 -23.41 -19.47 -7.51
CA GLN A 138 -23.24 -18.11 -8.04
C GLN A 138 -24.18 -17.14 -7.32
N LEU A 139 -23.68 -15.98 -6.90
CA LEU A 139 -24.51 -14.91 -6.32
C LEU A 139 -25.18 -14.12 -7.44
N VAL A 140 -24.45 -13.86 -8.52
CA VAL A 140 -24.99 -13.27 -9.75
C VAL A 140 -25.70 -14.33 -10.56
N LYS A 141 -27.02 -14.16 -10.78
CA LYS A 141 -27.82 -15.07 -11.62
C LYS A 141 -28.22 -14.47 -12.96
N ARG A 142 -28.03 -13.16 -13.15
CA ARG A 142 -28.48 -12.41 -14.32
C ARG A 142 -27.43 -11.38 -14.73
N TRP A 143 -27.17 -11.32 -16.04
CA TRP A 143 -26.29 -10.37 -16.70
C TRP A 143 -27.06 -9.67 -17.82
N GLU A 144 -26.79 -8.38 -18.04
CA GLU A 144 -27.33 -7.59 -19.15
C GLU A 144 -26.21 -6.80 -19.82
N GLY A 145 -25.69 -7.33 -20.94
CA GLY A 145 -24.49 -6.80 -21.57
C GLY A 145 -23.28 -6.91 -20.64
N GLU A 146 -22.63 -5.78 -20.37
CA GLU A 146 -21.53 -5.67 -19.40
C GLU A 146 -22.01 -5.42 -17.96
N THR A 147 -23.33 -5.35 -17.74
CA THR A 147 -23.92 -5.06 -16.42
C THR A 147 -24.20 -6.34 -15.65
N MET A 148 -23.68 -6.40 -14.43
CA MET A 148 -23.98 -7.45 -13.45
C MET A 148 -25.22 -7.06 -12.63
N ILE A 149 -26.24 -7.92 -12.58
CA ILE A 149 -27.44 -7.68 -11.76
C ILE A 149 -27.40 -8.60 -10.52
N ILE A 150 -27.33 -7.99 -9.34
CA ILE A 150 -27.22 -8.69 -8.04
C ILE A 150 -28.48 -8.43 -7.21
N ASP A 151 -29.28 -9.47 -6.99
CA ASP A 151 -30.44 -9.43 -6.08
C ASP A 151 -30.01 -9.83 -4.66
N ILE A 152 -29.69 -8.85 -3.82
CA ILE A 152 -29.28 -9.09 -2.43
C ILE A 152 -30.51 -9.18 -1.52
N THR A 153 -30.83 -10.40 -1.04
CA THR A 153 -31.84 -10.59 0.01
C THR A 153 -31.16 -10.81 1.36
N ARG A 154 -31.15 -9.79 2.23
CA ARG A 154 -30.67 -9.93 3.62
C ARG A 154 -31.82 -10.39 4.52
N LYS A 155 -31.69 -11.57 5.14
CA LYS A 155 -32.55 -11.97 6.26
C LYS A 155 -31.98 -11.42 7.56
N VAL A 156 -32.68 -10.48 8.19
CA VAL A 156 -32.30 -9.93 9.50
C VAL A 156 -32.82 -10.87 10.60
N PRO A 157 -31.96 -11.48 11.42
CA PRO A 157 -32.41 -12.28 12.56
C PRO A 157 -33.15 -11.43 13.60
N PRO A 158 -34.17 -11.96 14.28
CA PRO A 158 -34.78 -11.28 15.42
C PRO A 158 -33.72 -10.94 16.48
N GLY A 159 -33.61 -9.67 16.88
CA GLY A 159 -32.68 -9.22 17.91
C GLY A 159 -31.27 -8.87 17.44
N ASP A 160 -31.02 -8.70 16.13
CA ASP A 160 -29.76 -8.18 15.61
C ASP A 160 -29.50 -6.74 16.10
N ARG A 161 -28.68 -6.64 17.16
CA ARG A 161 -28.34 -5.36 17.82
C ARG A 161 -27.65 -4.36 16.88
N PHE A 162 -26.94 -4.84 15.86
CA PHE A 162 -26.26 -3.97 14.91
C PHE A 162 -27.26 -3.35 13.92
N PHE A 163 -28.22 -4.14 13.43
CA PHE A 163 -29.32 -3.64 12.61
C PHE A 163 -30.21 -2.64 13.37
N GLU A 164 -30.57 -2.96 14.62
CA GLU A 164 -31.40 -2.09 15.47
C GLU A 164 -30.71 -0.78 15.86
N TRP A 165 -29.37 -0.79 16.00
CA TRP A 165 -28.58 0.41 16.26
C TRP A 165 -28.50 1.34 15.04
N TYR A 166 -28.25 0.79 13.84
CA TYR A 166 -28.11 1.57 12.61
C TYR A 166 -29.43 2.22 12.13
N ARG A 167 -30.59 1.71 12.56
CA ARG A 167 -31.91 2.22 12.15
C ARG A 167 -32.42 3.40 12.99
N LYS A 168 -31.71 3.76 14.06
CA LYS A 168 -31.99 4.95 14.90
C LYS A 168 -31.18 6.14 14.40
#